data_AF-A0A094IKL2-F1
#
_entry.id   AF-A0A094IKL2-F1
#
_cell.length_a   1.000
_cell.length_b   1.000
_cell.length_c   1.000
_cell.angle_alpha   90.00
_cell.angle_beta   90.00
_cell.angle_gamma   90.00
#
_symmetry.space_group_name_H-M   'P 1'
#
loop_
_entity.id
_entity.type
_entity.pdbx_description
1 polymer ?
#
loop_
_entity_poly.entity_id
_entity_poly.type
_entity_poly.pdbx_seq_one_letter_code
_entity_poly.pdbx_strand_id
1 'polypeptide(L)'
;MAITPEFQDKFDSFYDGMIKIERDYMKKHFPNNPLDEFSYKIGRRYIKIIRGTSVHAFIDIMSGDVLKPASWNAPAKYARGNIFNKNNGLNYMTPYGPVYLK
;
A
#
# COMPACT_ATOMS: atom_id res chain seq x y z
N MET A 1 5.89 4.56 19.48
CA MET A 1 7.06 4.72 18.61
C MET A 1 6.77 5.88 17.68
N ALA A 2 7.70 6.82 17.56
CA ALA A 2 7.61 7.85 16.53
C ALA A 2 8.03 7.25 15.19
N ILE A 3 7.31 7.57 14.12
CA ILE A 3 7.74 7.28 12.76
C ILE A 3 9.00 8.10 12.50
N THR A 4 10.08 7.47 12.05
CA THR A 4 11.31 8.16 11.73
C THR A 4 11.18 8.91 10.39
N PRO A 5 11.95 9.99 10.16
CA PRO A 5 11.96 10.66 8.87
C PRO A 5 12.29 9.71 7.71
N GLU A 6 13.26 8.80 7.91
CA GLU A 6 13.60 7.80 6.90
C GLU A 6 12.41 6.87 6.57
N PHE A 7 11.70 6.39 7.60
CA PHE A 7 10.52 5.58 7.37
C PHE A 7 9.46 6.36 6.59
N GLN A 8 9.21 7.62 6.97
CA GLN A 8 8.24 8.48 6.30
C GLN A 8 8.59 8.66 4.82
N ASP A 9 9.86 8.93 4.49
CA ASP A 9 10.32 9.06 3.11
C ASP A 9 10.10 7.78 2.29
N LYS A 10 10.39 6.61 2.88
CA LYS A 10 10.15 5.31 2.21
C LYS A 10 8.66 5.04 2.02
N PHE A 11 7.86 5.34 3.03
CA PHE A 11 6.41 5.20 2.98
C PHE A 11 5.81 6.12 1.91
N ASP A 12 6.19 7.39 1.86
CA ASP A 12 5.65 8.35 0.88
C ASP A 12 6.02 7.93 -0.55
N SER A 13 7.26 7.50 -0.76
CA SER A 13 7.69 6.96 -2.05
C SER A 13 6.89 5.70 -2.45
N PHE A 14 6.55 4.83 -1.51
CA PHE A 14 5.73 3.65 -1.77
C PHE A 14 4.28 4.04 -2.09
N TYR A 15 3.75 4.97 -1.31
CA TYR A 15 2.38 5.47 -1.41
C TYR A 15 2.14 6.13 -2.77
N ASP A 16 3.05 6.99 -3.22
CA ASP A 16 2.97 7.61 -4.55
C ASP A 16 3.13 6.58 -5.67
N GLY A 17 4.04 5.63 -5.49
CA GLY A 17 4.28 4.56 -6.46
C GLY A 17 3.06 3.68 -6.70
N MET A 18 2.36 3.24 -5.65
CA MET A 18 1.16 2.42 -5.80
C MET A 18 -0.02 3.20 -6.40
N ILE A 19 -0.17 4.49 -6.07
CA ILE A 19 -1.16 5.36 -6.69
C ILE A 19 -0.89 5.50 -8.19
N LYS A 20 0.38 5.65 -8.57
CA LYS A 20 0.75 5.71 -9.99
C LYS A 20 0.40 4.41 -10.73
N ILE A 21 0.71 3.25 -10.16
CA ILE A 21 0.36 1.93 -10.73
C ILE A 21 -1.15 1.83 -10.98
N GLU A 22 -1.96 2.24 -10.00
CA GLU A 22 -3.41 2.20 -10.11
C GLU A 22 -3.91 3.17 -11.19
N ARG A 23 -3.47 4.43 -11.14
CA ARG A 23 -3.93 5.47 -12.06
C ARG A 23 -3.56 5.16 -13.50
N ASP A 24 -2.35 4.69 -13.75
CA ASP A 24 -1.90 4.31 -15.09
C ASP A 24 -2.77 3.18 -15.67
N TYR A 25 -3.10 2.19 -14.84
CA TYR A 25 -3.97 1.09 -15.24
C TYR A 25 -5.42 1.56 -15.48
N MET A 26 -5.99 2.36 -14.57
CA MET A 26 -7.36 2.86 -14.70
C MET A 26 -7.53 3.78 -15.90
N LYS A 27 -6.58 4.69 -16.16
CA LYS A 27 -6.60 5.53 -17.36
C LYS A 27 -6.55 4.71 -18.66
N LYS A 28 -5.77 3.63 -18.66
CA LYS A 28 -5.61 2.77 -19.84
C LYS A 28 -6.84 1.90 -20.12
N HIS A 29 -7.45 1.34 -19.08
CA HIS A 29 -8.50 0.32 -19.22
C HIS A 29 -9.92 0.85 -18.96
N PHE A 30 -10.05 1.94 -18.20
CA PHE A 30 -11.32 2.51 -17.75
C PHE A 30 -11.29 4.05 -17.78
N PRO A 31 -10.98 4.70 -18.93
CA PRO A 31 -10.74 6.14 -19.00
C PRO A 31 -11.93 7.02 -18.58
N ASN A 32 -13.16 6.49 -18.65
CA ASN A 32 -14.38 7.21 -18.28
C ASN A 32 -14.80 6.95 -16.82
N ASN A 33 -14.13 6.04 -16.11
CA ASN A 33 -14.47 5.77 -14.72
C ASN A 33 -13.84 6.84 -13.82
N PRO A 34 -14.54 7.29 -12.77
CA PRO A 34 -13.91 8.13 -11.76
C PRO A 34 -12.78 7.35 -11.07
N LEU A 35 -11.70 8.06 -10.76
CA LEU A 35 -10.60 7.51 -9.98
C LEU A 35 -10.96 7.52 -8.50
N ASP A 36 -10.65 6.42 -7.81
CA ASP A 36 -10.85 6.34 -6.37
C ASP A 36 -9.84 7.24 -5.64
N GLU A 37 -10.30 7.89 -4.58
CA GLU A 37 -9.42 8.63 -3.68
C GLU A 37 -8.60 7.66 -2.82
N PHE A 38 -7.33 8.00 -2.62
CA PHE A 38 -6.44 7.31 -1.71
C PHE A 38 -6.24 8.13 -0.45
N SER A 39 -6.30 7.45 0.69
CA SER A 39 -5.96 8.01 2.00
C SER A 39 -5.24 6.96 2.84
N TYR A 40 -4.66 7.37 3.97
CA TYR A 40 -4.10 6.43 4.93
C TYR A 40 -4.37 6.85 6.37
N LYS A 41 -4.35 5.87 7.27
CA LYS A 41 -4.48 6.07 8.71
C LYS A 41 -3.32 5.40 9.43
N ILE A 42 -2.62 6.19 10.25
CA ILE A 42 -1.51 5.69 11.07
C ILE A 42 -2.10 5.09 12.34
N GLY A 43 -1.90 3.78 12.54
CA GLY A 43 -2.23 3.08 13.77
C GLY A 43 -1.00 2.83 14.65
N ARG A 44 -1.19 2.05 15.73
CA ARG A 44 -0.10 1.71 16.66
C ARG A 44 1.02 0.88 16.02
N ARG A 45 0.64 -0.10 15.19
CA ARG A 45 1.58 -1.02 14.53
C ARG A 45 1.54 -0.91 13.00
N TYR A 46 0.39 -0.56 12.43
CA TYR A 46 0.20 -0.57 10.99
C TYR A 46 -0.25 0.79 10.48
N ILE A 47 0.26 1.19 9.32
CA ILE A 47 -0.39 2.20 8.48
C ILE A 47 -1.40 1.47 7.59
N LYS A 48 -2.67 1.87 7.66
CA LYS A 48 -3.76 1.35 6.83
C LYS A 48 -3.95 2.28 5.63
N ILE A 49 -3.76 1.77 4.43
CA ILE A 49 -4.00 2.49 3.17
C ILE A 49 -5.41 2.13 2.67
N ILE A 50 -6.21 3.15 2.35
CA ILE A 50 -7.61 3.04 1.96
C ILE A 50 -7.75 3.60 0.54
N ARG A 51 -8.47 2.87 -0.33
CA ARG A 51 -8.86 3.26 -1.67
C ARG A 51 -10.39 3.24 -1.75
N GLY A 52 -11.00 4.41 -1.88
CA GLY A 52 -12.46 4.58 -1.80
C GLY A 52 -13.02 3.97 -0.51
N THR A 53 -13.81 2.91 -0.65
CA THR A 53 -14.46 2.20 0.48
C THR A 53 -13.75 0.90 0.88
N SER A 54 -12.55 0.63 0.36
CA SER A 54 -11.81 -0.61 0.58
C SER A 54 -10.41 -0.38 1.14
N VAL A 55 -9.86 -1.36 1.87
CA VAL A 55 -8.46 -1.32 2.28
C VAL A 55 -7.60 -1.84 1.14
N HIS A 56 -6.59 -1.06 0.76
CA HIS A 56 -5.68 -1.41 -0.33
C HIS A 56 -4.48 -2.22 0.18
N ALA A 57 -3.82 -1.73 1.24
CA ALA A 57 -2.65 -2.37 1.84
C ALA A 57 -2.46 -1.95 3.30
N PHE A 58 -1.64 -2.71 4.01
CA PHE A 58 -1.12 -2.33 5.33
C PHE A 58 0.41 -2.29 5.28
N ILE A 59 1.01 -1.33 5.99
CA ILE A 59 2.46 -1.28 6.21
C ILE A 59 2.75 -1.52 7.69
N ASP A 60 3.56 -2.51 8.04
CA ASP A 60 4.05 -2.67 9.43
C ASP A 60 5.09 -1.60 9.72
N ILE A 61 4.82 -0.75 10.71
CA ILE A 61 5.68 0.38 11.09
C ILE A 61 7.01 -0.13 11.67
N MET A 62 7.03 -1.32 12.26
CA MET A 62 8.23 -1.86 12.89
C MET A 62 9.20 -2.47 11.86
N SER A 63 8.69 -3.13 10.83
CA SER A 63 9.52 -3.83 9.84
C SER A 63 9.57 -3.17 8.46
N GLY A 64 8.60 -2.33 8.12
CA GLY A 64 8.39 -1.81 6.77
C GLY A 64 7.69 -2.81 5.83
N ASP A 65 7.16 -3.92 6.34
CA ASP A 65 6.54 -4.94 5.51
C ASP A 65 5.25 -4.45 4.87
N VAL A 66 5.11 -4.70 3.57
CA VAL A 66 3.90 -4.50 2.79
C VAL A 66 3.02 -5.74 2.94
N LEU A 67 1.84 -5.56 3.52
CA LEU A 67 0.93 -6.64 3.88
C LEU A 67 -0.41 -6.50 3.13
N LYS A 68 -0.94 -7.64 2.67
CA LYS A 68 -2.28 -7.70 2.08
C LYS A 68 -3.34 -7.52 3.17
N PRO A 69 -4.47 -6.82 2.93
CA PRO A 69 -5.60 -6.83 3.87
C PRO A 69 -6.23 -8.23 3.97
N ALA A 70 -6.47 -8.69 5.21
CA ALA A 70 -7.30 -9.86 5.50
C ALA A 70 -8.71 -9.45 5.98
N SER A 71 -8.82 -8.28 6.59
CA SER A 71 -10.09 -7.62 6.92
C SER A 71 -9.91 -6.10 6.88
N TRP A 72 -10.99 -5.36 7.14
CA TRP A 72 -10.91 -3.90 7.29
C TRP A 72 -9.88 -3.46 8.35
N ASN A 73 -9.69 -4.25 9.41
CA ASN A 73 -8.88 -3.87 10.57
C ASN A 73 -7.59 -4.68 10.75
N ALA A 74 -7.34 -5.69 9.92
CA ALA A 74 -6.19 -6.56 10.08
C ALA A 74 -5.52 -6.95 8.75
N PRO A 75 -4.18 -6.94 8.70
CA PRO A 75 -3.43 -7.53 7.59
C PRO A 75 -3.45 -9.06 7.63
N ALA A 76 -3.13 -9.67 6.49
CA ALA A 76 -2.76 -11.07 6.40
C ALA A 76 -1.39 -11.32 7.07
N LYS A 77 -1.15 -12.57 7.46
CA LYS A 77 0.01 -12.97 8.28
C LYS A 77 1.37 -12.70 7.62
N TYR A 78 1.47 -12.89 6.30
CA TYR A 78 2.75 -12.87 5.60
C TYR A 78 2.94 -11.57 4.82
N ALA A 79 4.18 -11.08 4.78
CA ALA A 79 4.59 -9.98 3.92
C ALA A 79 4.45 -10.34 2.44
N ARG A 80 4.26 -9.32 1.61
CA ARG A 80 4.35 -9.41 0.13
C ARG A 80 5.62 -8.74 -0.36
N GLY A 81 5.96 -7.60 0.23
CA GLY A 81 7.20 -6.89 -0.02
C GLY A 81 7.62 -6.10 1.22
N ASN A 82 8.57 -5.20 1.05
CA ASN A 82 9.04 -4.33 2.13
C ASN A 82 9.45 -2.97 1.53
N ILE A 83 9.10 -1.87 2.19
CA ILE A 83 9.35 -0.50 1.70
C ILE A 83 10.86 -0.14 1.71
N PHE A 84 11.66 -0.87 2.47
CA PHE A 84 13.12 -0.68 2.49
C PHE A 84 13.84 -1.51 1.41
N ASN A 85 13.14 -2.39 0.69
CA ASN A 85 13.75 -3.17 -0.39
C ASN A 85 14.06 -2.30 -1.62
N LYS A 86 14.91 -2.82 -2.51
CA LYS A 86 15.35 -2.14 -3.75
C LYS A 86 14.21 -1.53 -4.59
N ASN A 87 13.06 -2.20 -4.65
CA ASN A 87 11.89 -1.75 -5.42
C ASN A 87 10.79 -1.13 -4.54
N ASN A 88 11.12 -0.75 -3.30
CA ASN A 88 10.21 -0.16 -2.33
C ASN A 88 8.91 -0.98 -2.14
N GLY A 89 8.97 -2.31 -2.25
CA GLY A 89 7.77 -3.18 -2.17
C GLY A 89 6.82 -3.15 -3.38
N LEU A 90 7.02 -2.26 -4.36
CA LEU A 90 6.11 -2.07 -5.50
C LEU A 90 6.03 -3.25 -6.46
N ASN A 91 7.06 -4.10 -6.53
CA ASN A 91 7.04 -5.33 -7.34
C ASN A 91 5.92 -6.30 -6.96
N TYR A 92 5.38 -6.15 -5.75
CA TYR A 92 4.32 -7.00 -5.23
C TYR A 92 2.96 -6.28 -5.20
N MET A 93 2.87 -5.11 -5.85
CA MET A 93 1.66 -4.33 -5.97
C MET A 93 1.02 -4.52 -7.34
N THR A 94 -0.30 -4.61 -7.32
CA THR A 94 -1.17 -4.52 -8.50
C THR A 94 -2.02 -3.27 -8.37
N PRO A 95 -2.75 -2.86 -9.43
CA PRO A 95 -3.75 -1.79 -9.33
C PRO A 95 -4.81 -2.02 -8.25
N TYR A 96 -5.00 -3.28 -7.83
CA TYR A 96 -5.99 -3.70 -6.84
C TYR A 96 -5.39 -4.05 -5.46
N GLY A 97 -4.09 -3.77 -5.26
CA GLY A 97 -3.39 -4.00 -3.99
C GLY A 97 -2.34 -5.11 -4.07
N PRO A 98 -1.82 -5.55 -2.91
CA PRO A 98 -0.76 -6.54 -2.85
C PRO A 98 -1.19 -7.90 -3.42
N VAL A 99 -0.27 -8.54 -4.14
CA VAL A 99 -0.48 -9.87 -4.76
C VAL A 99 -0.82 -10.95 -3.73
N TYR A 100 -1.41 -12.05 -4.18
CA TYR A 100 -1.55 -13.26 -3.37
C TYR A 100 -0.20 -14.00 -3.28
N LEU A 101 0.00 -14.76 -2.21
CA LEU A 101 1.09 -15.73 -2.17
C LEU A 101 0.77 -16.84 -3.18
N LYS A 102 1.78 -17.27 -3.91
CA LYS A 102 1.72 -18.48 -4.73
C LYS A 102 2.26 -19.65 -3.92
#